data_AF-A0A2S4VH28-F1
#
_entry.id   AF-A0A2S4VH28-F1
#
_cell.length_a   1.000
_cell.length_b   1.000
_cell.length_c   1.000
_cell.angle_alpha   90.00
_cell.angle_beta   90.00
_cell.angle_gamma   90.00
#
_symmetry.space_group_name_H-M   'P 1'
#
loop_
_entity.id
_entity.type
_entity.pdbx_description
1 polymer ?
#
loop_
_entity_poly.entity_id
_entity_poly.type
_entity_poly.pdbx_seq_one_letter_code
_entity_poly.pdbx_strand_id
1 'polypeptide(L)'
;MAFKLSCGLIILLLAAVTRSSFTELAPVGVFRTAHPDMSRADLYHYQGRVDDWYGTIGSIVQGGGSLIKRSREGEAKMQAARDVATGPVASGAYIKGMLGWDENTPIRAGNFWDEKIYQDRDMLQIIPNEHPYGLPDGVEHWMMWTRESPLTPELFKPLPHEEVPNPDFLNPVRVEALIRYINNYDFYGTSGISEEVLKEFLPSGFIHLGDKVWVDPESTETVNRAEGAEAMAWAGRHVATVIHTKFSPKEYEILFNRSPERWKSVINPDHFHVLVKRRTTEIRTASKAEKPRRARQSPYTRSTRSAAQKEKPESKL
;
A
#
# COMPACT_ATOMS: atom_id res chain seq x y z
N MET A 1 -38.06 -47.93 52.56
CA MET A 1 -38.76 -46.65 52.36
C MET A 1 -37.90 -45.75 51.50
N ALA A 2 -38.49 -45.21 50.44
CA ALA A 2 -37.83 -44.76 49.22
C ALA A 2 -37.15 -43.39 49.35
N PHE A 3 -35.98 -43.28 48.70
CA PHE A 3 -35.23 -42.05 48.45
C PHE A 3 -35.97 -41.13 47.48
N LYS A 4 -36.11 -39.85 47.83
CA LYS A 4 -36.51 -38.78 46.91
C LYS A 4 -35.25 -38.15 46.31
N LEU A 5 -35.05 -38.33 45.01
CA LEU A 5 -34.13 -37.55 44.18
C LEU A 5 -34.97 -36.58 43.35
N SER A 6 -34.79 -35.29 43.59
CA SER A 6 -35.39 -34.19 42.83
C SER A 6 -34.68 -34.03 41.48
N CYS A 7 -35.44 -34.21 40.40
CA CYS A 7 -35.03 -33.90 39.04
C CYS A 7 -34.84 -32.38 38.86
N GLY A 8 -33.58 -31.94 38.74
CA GLY A 8 -33.23 -30.65 38.15
C GLY A 8 -33.08 -30.82 36.64
N LEU A 9 -34.01 -30.24 35.89
CA LEU A 9 -33.99 -30.18 34.43
C LEU A 9 -32.86 -29.25 33.97
N ILE A 10 -31.72 -29.82 33.54
CA ILE A 10 -30.67 -29.08 32.84
C ILE A 10 -31.08 -28.98 31.37
N ILE A 11 -31.59 -27.81 30.98
CA ILE A 11 -31.78 -27.46 29.57
C ILE A 11 -30.38 -27.16 28.99
N LEU A 12 -29.81 -28.16 28.31
CA LEU A 12 -28.67 -27.98 27.42
C LEU A 12 -29.16 -27.22 26.19
N LEU A 13 -29.01 -25.89 26.23
CA LEU A 13 -29.01 -25.05 25.05
C LEU A 13 -27.76 -25.39 24.24
N LEU A 14 -27.91 -26.35 23.31
CA LEU A 14 -27.01 -26.49 22.17
C LEU A 14 -27.09 -25.17 21.39
N ALA A 15 -26.13 -24.28 21.65
CA ALA A 15 -25.83 -23.18 20.76
C ALA A 15 -25.40 -23.82 19.44
N ALA A 16 -26.36 -23.92 18.51
CA ALA A 16 -26.07 -24.14 17.11
C ALA A 16 -25.12 -23.02 16.69
N VAL A 17 -23.84 -23.36 16.53
CA VAL A 17 -22.90 -22.57 15.76
C VAL A 17 -23.46 -22.54 14.36
N THR A 18 -24.28 -21.53 14.07
CA THR A 18 -24.59 -21.16 12.71
C THR A 18 -23.25 -20.73 12.13
N ARG A 19 -22.61 -21.67 11.40
CA ARG A 19 -21.62 -21.31 10.39
C ARG A 19 -22.33 -20.30 9.50
N SER A 20 -22.10 -19.02 9.77
CA SER A 20 -22.37 -17.99 8.78
C SER A 20 -21.48 -18.38 7.62
N SER A 21 -22.10 -18.94 6.59
CA SER A 21 -21.47 -19.12 5.30
C SER A 21 -21.01 -17.74 4.89
N PHE A 22 -19.72 -17.45 5.07
CA PHE A 22 -19.08 -16.36 4.35
C PHE A 22 -19.45 -16.60 2.91
N THR A 23 -20.34 -15.76 2.40
CA THR A 23 -20.60 -15.64 0.98
C THR A 23 -19.23 -15.49 0.36
N GLU A 24 -18.84 -16.40 -0.55
CA GLU A 24 -17.57 -16.31 -1.27
C GLU A 24 -17.48 -14.89 -1.83
N LEU A 25 -16.69 -14.04 -1.17
CA LEU A 25 -16.43 -12.70 -1.67
C LEU A 25 -15.73 -12.91 -3.00
N ALA A 26 -16.45 -12.65 -4.10
CA ALA A 26 -15.87 -12.75 -5.42
C ALA A 26 -14.60 -11.88 -5.45
N PRO A 27 -13.51 -12.32 -6.09
CA PRO A 27 -12.29 -11.52 -6.15
C PRO A 27 -12.59 -10.12 -6.67
N VAL A 28 -12.46 -9.11 -5.81
CA VAL A 28 -12.59 -7.70 -6.20
C VAL A 28 -11.27 -7.25 -6.81
N GLY A 29 -11.30 -6.65 -8.01
CA GLY A 29 -10.10 -6.19 -8.70
C GLY A 29 -9.89 -6.87 -10.05
N VAL A 30 -8.65 -6.91 -10.50
CA VAL A 30 -8.29 -7.21 -11.90
C VAL A 30 -8.11 -8.71 -12.22
N PHE A 31 -8.47 -9.62 -11.31
CA PHE A 31 -8.00 -11.02 -11.32
C PHE A 31 -8.85 -12.05 -12.04
N ARG A 32 -10.00 -11.69 -12.63
CA ARG A 32 -11.04 -12.65 -13.03
C ARG A 32 -10.58 -13.80 -13.95
N THR A 33 -9.48 -13.64 -14.66
CA THR A 33 -8.91 -14.66 -15.56
C THR A 33 -7.43 -14.97 -15.29
N ALA A 34 -6.83 -14.31 -14.29
CA ALA A 34 -5.42 -14.47 -13.95
C ALA A 34 -5.21 -15.64 -12.99
N HIS A 35 -3.98 -16.13 -12.89
CA HIS A 35 -3.58 -17.11 -11.87
C HIS A 35 -2.22 -16.74 -11.28
N PRO A 36 -2.00 -16.89 -9.96
CA PRO A 36 -0.80 -16.38 -9.29
C PRO A 36 0.51 -17.03 -9.78
N ASP A 37 0.47 -18.25 -10.32
CA ASP A 37 1.66 -18.96 -10.81
C ASP A 37 1.99 -18.69 -12.30
N MET A 38 1.33 -17.73 -12.95
CA MET A 38 1.57 -17.42 -14.37
C MET A 38 2.98 -16.87 -14.64
N SER A 39 3.45 -17.04 -15.88
CA SER A 39 4.73 -16.52 -16.31
C SER A 39 4.72 -14.99 -16.44
N ARG A 40 5.91 -14.39 -16.54
CA ARG A 40 6.06 -12.97 -16.85
C ARG A 40 5.45 -12.60 -18.21
N ALA A 41 5.54 -13.50 -19.20
CA ALA A 41 5.00 -13.26 -20.53
C ALA A 41 3.47 -13.15 -20.47
N ASP A 42 2.85 -14.00 -19.67
CA ASP A 42 1.39 -14.04 -19.50
C ASP A 42 0.87 -12.87 -18.68
N LEU A 43 1.65 -12.38 -17.71
CA LEU A 43 1.27 -11.28 -16.80
C LEU A 43 0.59 -10.12 -17.53
N TYR A 44 1.19 -9.64 -18.63
CA TYR A 44 0.69 -8.47 -19.37
C TYR A 44 -0.67 -8.70 -20.04
N HIS A 45 -1.01 -9.94 -20.38
CA HIS A 45 -2.31 -10.30 -20.94
C HIS A 45 -3.44 -10.22 -19.91
N TYR A 46 -3.09 -10.37 -18.63
CA TYR A 46 -4.04 -10.37 -17.51
C TYR A 46 -4.08 -9.06 -16.73
N GLN A 47 -3.26 -8.07 -17.10
CA GLN A 47 -3.29 -6.76 -16.44
C GLN A 47 -4.60 -6.01 -16.73
N GLY A 48 -5.22 -5.50 -15.67
CA GLY A 48 -6.48 -4.77 -15.72
C GLY A 48 -6.37 -3.34 -15.17
N ARG A 49 -7.41 -2.55 -15.38
CA ARG A 49 -7.53 -1.22 -14.79
C ARG A 49 -8.21 -1.30 -13.42
N VAL A 50 -7.85 -0.37 -12.55
CA VAL A 50 -8.57 -0.10 -11.30
C VAL A 50 -9.22 1.27 -11.45
N ASP A 51 -10.54 1.33 -11.30
CA ASP A 51 -11.31 2.55 -11.58
C ASP A 51 -11.43 3.45 -10.35
N ASP A 52 -11.28 2.90 -9.15
CA ASP A 52 -11.35 3.63 -7.88
C ASP A 52 -10.37 3.08 -6.83
N TRP A 53 -10.31 3.78 -5.69
CA TRP A 53 -9.41 3.41 -4.59
C TRP A 53 -9.79 2.08 -3.95
N TYR A 54 -11.08 1.78 -3.87
CA TYR A 54 -11.58 0.52 -3.30
C TYR A 54 -11.11 -0.69 -4.11
N GLY A 55 -11.22 -0.64 -5.44
CA GLY A 55 -10.68 -1.64 -6.34
C GLY A 55 -9.15 -1.73 -6.30
N THR A 56 -8.47 -0.62 -6.02
CA THR A 56 -7.01 -0.61 -5.80
C THR A 56 -6.64 -1.36 -4.52
N ILE A 57 -7.33 -1.08 -3.40
CA ILE A 57 -7.17 -1.79 -2.12
C ILE A 57 -7.40 -3.29 -2.33
N GLY A 58 -8.53 -3.66 -2.94
CA GLY A 58 -8.86 -5.05 -3.20
C GLY A 58 -7.82 -5.77 -4.05
N SER A 59 -7.25 -5.07 -5.04
CA SER A 59 -6.20 -5.64 -5.88
C SER A 59 -4.91 -5.90 -5.10
N ILE A 60 -4.51 -4.96 -4.24
CA ILE A 60 -3.28 -5.11 -3.44
C ILE A 60 -3.45 -6.16 -2.33
N VAL A 61 -4.49 -6.04 -1.50
CA VAL A 61 -4.72 -6.87 -0.31
C VAL A 61 -4.95 -8.34 -0.66
N GLN A 62 -5.56 -8.62 -1.82
CA GLN A 62 -5.79 -10.00 -2.23
C GLN A 62 -4.54 -10.64 -2.87
N GLY A 63 -3.45 -9.89 -3.06
CA GLY A 63 -2.16 -10.40 -3.53
C GLY A 63 -1.95 -10.32 -5.05
N GLY A 64 -2.57 -9.36 -5.73
CA GLY A 64 -2.38 -9.16 -7.18
C GLY A 64 -2.11 -7.72 -7.58
N GLY A 65 -1.42 -6.95 -6.74
CA GLY A 65 -0.99 -5.60 -7.04
C GLY A 65 -0.24 -5.45 -8.37
N SER A 66 0.55 -6.47 -8.75
CA SER A 66 1.31 -6.49 -10.00
C SER A 66 0.45 -6.57 -11.27
N LEU A 67 -0.83 -6.91 -11.13
CA LEU A 67 -1.78 -6.97 -12.24
C LEU A 67 -2.45 -5.62 -12.52
N ILE A 68 -2.19 -4.61 -11.71
CA ILE A 68 -2.64 -3.25 -12.01
C ILE A 68 -1.87 -2.74 -13.23
N LYS A 69 -2.60 -2.47 -14.30
CA LYS A 69 -2.03 -1.98 -15.56
C LYS A 69 -1.53 -0.56 -15.39
N ARG A 70 -0.45 -0.20 -16.10
CA ARG A 70 -0.04 1.22 -16.19
C ARG A 70 -1.03 2.05 -16.99
N SER A 71 -0.96 3.36 -16.77
CA SER A 71 -1.60 4.32 -17.66
C SER A 71 -0.99 4.19 -19.07
N ARG A 72 -1.69 4.67 -20.10
CA ARG A 72 -1.17 4.65 -21.47
C ARG A 72 0.16 5.41 -21.57
N GLU A 73 0.27 6.54 -20.88
CA GLU A 73 1.50 7.33 -20.80
C GLU A 73 2.61 6.57 -20.05
N GLY A 74 2.26 5.93 -18.92
CA GLY A 74 3.18 5.12 -18.13
C GLY A 74 3.75 3.95 -18.91
N GLU A 75 2.93 3.25 -19.71
CA GLU A 75 3.42 2.18 -20.61
C GLU A 75 4.34 2.73 -21.70
N ALA A 76 4.01 3.86 -22.32
CA ALA A 76 4.87 4.46 -23.35
C ALA A 76 6.24 4.86 -22.78
N LYS A 77 6.27 5.49 -21.59
CA LYS A 77 7.51 5.84 -20.90
C LYS A 77 8.30 4.60 -20.48
N MET A 78 7.62 3.57 -19.97
CA MET A 78 8.27 2.32 -19.58
C MET A 78 8.86 1.59 -20.79
N GLN A 79 8.18 1.61 -21.93
CA GLN A 79 8.73 1.03 -23.15
C GLN A 79 9.99 1.79 -23.60
N ALA A 80 9.94 3.13 -23.61
CA ALA A 80 11.11 3.94 -23.94
C ALA A 80 12.31 3.68 -23.00
N ALA A 81 12.07 3.54 -21.70
CA ALA A 81 13.12 3.20 -20.74
C ALA A 81 13.67 1.77 -20.95
N ARG A 82 12.82 0.80 -21.33
CA ARG A 82 13.27 -0.56 -21.70
C ARG A 82 14.13 -0.58 -22.95
N ASP A 83 13.86 0.31 -23.90
CA ASP A 83 14.64 0.43 -25.13
C ASP A 83 16.05 1.00 -24.85
N VAL A 84 16.21 1.78 -23.78
CA VAL A 84 17.51 2.31 -23.33
C VAL A 84 18.28 1.30 -22.47
N ALA A 85 17.58 0.57 -21.60
CA ALA A 85 18.20 -0.34 -20.63
C ALA A 85 17.56 -1.74 -20.71
N THR A 86 17.88 -2.47 -21.78
CA THR A 86 17.25 -3.75 -22.09
C THR A 86 17.57 -4.83 -21.06
N GLY A 87 16.52 -5.29 -20.37
CA GLY A 87 16.58 -6.41 -19.44
C GLY A 87 16.99 -6.03 -18.01
N PRO A 88 16.89 -7.00 -17.06
CA PRO A 88 16.95 -6.70 -15.63
C PRO A 88 18.29 -6.14 -15.15
N VAL A 89 19.39 -6.58 -15.75
CA VAL A 89 20.74 -6.14 -15.38
C VAL A 89 20.98 -4.69 -15.80
N ALA A 90 20.69 -4.35 -17.06
CA ALA A 90 20.87 -2.99 -17.57
C ALA A 90 19.92 -2.00 -16.88
N SER A 91 18.64 -2.38 -16.70
CA SER A 91 17.69 -1.57 -15.95
C SER A 91 18.14 -1.38 -14.49
N GLY A 92 18.71 -2.41 -13.86
CA GLY A 92 19.27 -2.32 -12.51
C GLY A 92 20.42 -1.31 -12.40
N ALA A 93 21.39 -1.38 -13.32
CA ALA A 93 22.50 -0.44 -13.37
C ALA A 93 22.03 1.01 -13.59
N TYR A 94 21.04 1.22 -14.47
CA TYR A 94 20.41 2.52 -14.68
C TYR A 94 19.82 3.07 -13.38
N ILE A 95 19.03 2.28 -12.66
CA ILE A 95 18.41 2.71 -11.40
C ILE A 95 19.46 3.00 -10.33
N LYS A 96 20.51 2.18 -10.18
CA LYS A 96 21.60 2.48 -9.23
C LYS A 96 22.29 3.82 -9.57
N GLY A 97 22.57 4.08 -10.84
CA GLY A 97 23.13 5.34 -11.31
C GLY A 97 22.23 6.54 -11.00
N MET A 98 20.93 6.41 -11.27
CA MET A 98 19.91 7.43 -10.95
C MET A 98 19.84 7.72 -9.44
N LEU A 99 19.96 6.69 -8.61
CA LEU A 99 19.92 6.80 -7.15
C LEU A 99 21.25 7.24 -6.53
N GLY A 100 22.33 7.33 -7.31
CA GLY A 100 23.67 7.64 -6.82
C GLY A 100 24.32 6.50 -6.02
N TRP A 101 23.86 5.26 -6.22
CA TRP A 101 24.41 4.09 -5.54
C TRP A 101 25.61 3.55 -6.31
N ASP A 102 26.79 4.00 -5.90
CA ASP A 102 28.08 3.49 -6.39
C ASP A 102 28.25 2.02 -5.98
N GLU A 103 28.68 1.15 -6.91
CA GLU A 103 28.98 -0.25 -6.60
C GLU A 103 30.20 -0.41 -5.69
N ASN A 104 31.06 0.61 -5.62
CA ASN A 104 32.24 0.62 -4.75
C ASN A 104 31.93 1.05 -3.31
N THR A 105 30.77 1.68 -3.05
CA THR A 105 30.38 2.02 -1.68
C THR A 105 30.06 0.75 -0.93
N PRO A 106 30.74 0.43 0.18
CA PRO A 106 30.44 -0.77 0.94
C PRO A 106 28.98 -0.80 1.35
N ILE A 107 28.34 -1.95 1.15
CA ILE A 107 27.02 -2.21 1.68
C ILE A 107 27.15 -2.27 3.20
N ARG A 108 26.25 -1.57 3.89
CA ARG A 108 26.28 -1.51 5.34
C ARG A 108 25.91 -2.87 5.93
N ALA A 109 26.81 -3.43 6.72
CA ALA A 109 26.53 -4.66 7.46
C ALA A 109 25.50 -4.42 8.58
N GLY A 110 24.60 -5.39 8.78
CA GLY A 110 23.61 -5.37 9.86
C GLY A 110 22.20 -5.73 9.39
N ASN A 111 21.22 -5.53 10.27
CA ASN A 111 19.82 -5.72 9.93
C ASN A 111 19.32 -4.54 9.07
N PHE A 112 18.84 -4.85 7.86
CA PHE A 112 18.26 -3.87 6.93
C PHE A 112 17.07 -3.11 7.55
N TRP A 113 16.36 -3.74 8.48
CA TRP A 113 15.18 -3.20 9.12
C TRP A 113 15.45 -2.42 10.41
N ASP A 114 16.72 -2.15 10.75
CA ASP A 114 17.04 -1.25 11.85
C ASP A 114 16.61 0.19 11.51
N GLU A 115 16.03 0.91 12.48
CA GLU A 115 15.55 2.29 12.29
C GLU A 115 16.62 3.25 11.74
N LYS A 116 17.90 3.02 12.07
CA LYS A 116 19.04 3.80 11.56
C LYS A 116 19.21 3.72 10.03
N ILE A 117 18.64 2.69 9.39
CA ILE A 117 18.68 2.47 7.93
C ILE A 117 17.57 3.25 7.23
N TYR A 118 16.46 3.56 7.91
CA TYR A 118 15.26 4.11 7.27
C TYR A 118 15.49 5.49 6.65
N GLN A 119 16.49 6.24 7.15
CA GLN A 119 16.89 7.54 6.64
C GLN A 119 18.22 7.50 5.87
N ASP A 120 18.81 6.31 5.71
CA ASP A 120 20.09 6.09 5.04
C ASP A 120 19.87 6.04 3.52
N ARG A 121 20.13 7.17 2.85
CA ARG A 121 19.93 7.32 1.41
C ARG A 121 20.84 6.41 0.57
N ASP A 122 21.92 5.88 1.14
CA ASP A 122 22.80 4.94 0.48
C ASP A 122 22.28 3.49 0.53
N MET A 123 21.19 3.25 1.27
CA MET A 123 20.54 1.94 1.40
C MET A 123 19.08 1.95 0.93
N LEU A 124 18.37 3.07 1.13
CA LEU A 124 16.94 3.16 0.85
C LEU A 124 16.53 4.56 0.38
N GLN A 125 15.72 4.64 -0.67
CA GLN A 125 15.15 5.90 -1.14
C GLN A 125 13.68 5.73 -1.57
N ILE A 126 12.82 6.65 -1.14
CA ILE A 126 11.41 6.73 -1.55
C ILE A 126 11.22 7.93 -2.48
N ILE A 127 11.02 7.65 -3.78
CA ILE A 127 10.92 8.67 -4.84
C ILE A 127 9.65 8.49 -5.67
N PRO A 128 9.13 9.53 -6.36
CA PRO A 128 7.98 9.37 -7.23
C PRO A 128 8.28 8.35 -8.33
N ASN A 129 7.29 7.53 -8.70
CA ASN A 129 7.45 6.60 -9.82
C ASN A 129 7.35 7.37 -11.15
N GLU A 130 8.41 7.33 -11.95
CA GLU A 130 8.45 7.94 -13.29
C GLU A 130 7.53 7.24 -14.30
N HIS A 131 7.11 6.01 -14.00
CA HIS A 131 6.28 5.14 -14.84
C HIS A 131 5.08 4.59 -14.05
N PRO A 132 4.17 5.48 -13.59
CA PRO A 132 3.13 5.13 -12.64
C PRO A 132 2.09 4.17 -13.21
N TYR A 133 1.46 3.43 -12.32
CA TYR A 133 0.26 2.64 -12.61
C TYR A 133 -0.90 3.54 -13.09
N GLY A 134 -1.88 2.93 -13.76
CA GLY A 134 -3.15 3.58 -14.08
C GLY A 134 -4.03 3.59 -12.84
N LEU A 135 -3.79 4.57 -11.97
CA LEU A 135 -4.46 4.71 -10.68
C LEU A 135 -5.58 5.75 -10.77
N PRO A 136 -6.58 5.67 -9.87
CA PRO A 136 -7.65 6.66 -9.79
C PRO A 136 -7.15 8.02 -9.34
N ASP A 137 -7.94 9.07 -9.58
CA ASP A 137 -7.61 10.44 -9.25
C ASP A 137 -7.28 10.64 -7.76
N GLY A 138 -6.26 11.45 -7.49
CA GLY A 138 -5.80 11.75 -6.13
C GLY A 138 -4.95 10.66 -5.47
N VAL A 139 -4.63 9.58 -6.19
CA VAL A 139 -3.65 8.57 -5.76
C VAL A 139 -2.29 8.86 -6.38
N GLU A 140 -1.26 8.92 -5.54
CA GLU A 140 0.12 9.06 -5.96
C GLU A 140 0.83 7.70 -5.97
N HIS A 141 1.75 7.51 -6.90
CA HIS A 141 2.56 6.30 -7.03
C HIS A 141 4.03 6.64 -6.78
N TRP A 142 4.58 6.04 -5.72
CA TRP A 142 5.97 6.15 -5.32
C TRP A 142 6.68 4.80 -5.43
N MET A 143 8.00 4.84 -5.57
CA MET A 143 8.88 3.68 -5.50
C MET A 143 9.70 3.77 -4.21
N MET A 144 9.63 2.76 -3.37
CA MET A 144 10.63 2.56 -2.32
C MET A 144 11.69 1.60 -2.86
N TRP A 145 12.85 2.14 -3.22
CA TRP A 145 14.00 1.37 -3.68
C TRP A 145 14.86 0.96 -2.49
N THR A 146 15.35 -0.28 -2.51
CA THR A 146 16.29 -0.82 -1.54
C THR A 146 17.53 -1.33 -2.26
N ARG A 147 18.71 -0.95 -1.77
CA ARG A 147 19.97 -1.30 -2.42
C ARG A 147 20.27 -2.79 -2.41
N GLU A 148 19.73 -3.49 -1.41
CA GLU A 148 19.74 -4.94 -1.31
C GLU A 148 18.31 -5.50 -1.20
N SER A 149 18.19 -6.81 -1.38
CA SER A 149 16.93 -7.50 -1.09
C SER A 149 16.61 -7.36 0.39
N PRO A 150 15.43 -6.83 0.74
CA PRO A 150 15.04 -6.63 2.12
C PRO A 150 14.33 -7.88 2.68
N LEU A 151 14.18 -8.93 1.85
CA LEU A 151 13.63 -10.24 2.23
C LEU A 151 14.74 -11.13 2.82
N THR A 152 15.05 -10.89 4.09
CA THR A 152 16.02 -11.67 4.88
C THR A 152 15.33 -12.22 6.15
N PRO A 153 15.92 -13.20 6.86
CA PRO A 153 15.37 -13.69 8.12
C PRO A 153 15.09 -12.61 9.17
N GLU A 154 15.84 -11.51 9.11
CA GLU A 154 15.63 -10.35 9.99
C GLU A 154 14.23 -9.72 9.85
N LEU A 155 13.56 -9.88 8.70
CA LEU A 155 12.20 -9.41 8.44
C LEU A 155 11.16 -10.01 9.41
N PHE A 156 11.43 -11.20 9.93
CA PHE A 156 10.55 -11.91 10.86
C PHE A 156 10.93 -11.70 12.33
N LYS A 157 12.08 -11.10 12.62
CA LYS A 157 12.51 -10.89 14.01
C LYS A 157 11.67 -9.78 14.66
N PRO A 158 11.12 -10.01 15.86
CA PRO A 158 10.41 -8.97 16.59
C PRO A 158 11.37 -7.87 17.06
N LEU A 159 10.89 -6.63 17.04
CA LEU A 159 11.52 -5.57 17.82
C LEU A 159 11.30 -5.82 19.32
N PRO A 160 12.11 -5.24 20.22
CA PRO A 160 12.01 -5.51 21.67
C PRO A 160 10.65 -5.26 22.32
N HIS A 161 9.78 -4.50 21.66
CA HIS A 161 8.46 -4.10 22.14
C HIS A 161 7.31 -4.77 21.37
N GLU A 162 7.60 -5.67 20.44
CA GLU A 162 6.60 -6.34 19.62
C GLU A 162 6.31 -7.75 20.16
N GLU A 163 5.03 -8.13 20.10
CA GLU A 163 4.60 -9.52 20.30
C GLU A 163 4.48 -10.20 18.94
N VAL A 164 5.07 -11.39 18.82
CA VAL A 164 5.00 -12.17 17.59
C VAL A 164 3.59 -12.75 17.45
N PRO A 165 2.90 -12.55 16.31
CA PRO A 165 1.52 -13.02 16.14
C PRO A 165 1.43 -14.56 16.15
N ASN A 166 2.50 -15.22 15.68
CA ASN A 166 2.59 -16.65 15.59
C ASN A 166 3.97 -17.13 16.06
N PRO A 167 4.06 -17.97 17.11
CA PRO A 167 5.34 -18.47 17.62
C PRO A 167 6.20 -19.19 16.56
N ASP A 168 5.59 -19.78 15.52
CA ASP A 168 6.31 -20.44 14.45
C ASP A 168 7.15 -19.46 13.62
N PHE A 169 6.87 -18.16 13.66
CA PHE A 169 7.69 -17.13 13.02
C PHE A 169 9.04 -16.91 13.72
N LEU A 170 9.30 -17.61 14.84
CA LEU A 170 10.61 -17.69 15.47
C LEU A 170 11.40 -18.95 15.07
N ASN A 171 10.76 -19.88 14.37
CA ASN A 171 11.42 -21.10 13.88
C ASN A 171 12.21 -20.79 12.59
N PRO A 172 13.55 -21.01 12.55
CA PRO A 172 14.34 -20.69 11.37
C PRO A 172 13.90 -21.40 10.09
N VAL A 173 13.50 -22.68 10.18
CA VAL A 173 13.03 -23.44 9.00
C VAL A 173 11.73 -22.84 8.45
N ARG A 174 10.82 -22.48 9.35
CA ARG A 174 9.57 -21.80 8.99
C ARG A 174 9.83 -20.45 8.34
N VAL A 175 10.73 -19.65 8.92
CA VAL A 175 11.08 -18.31 8.40
C VAL A 175 11.64 -18.39 6.99
N GLU A 176 12.54 -19.33 6.71
CA GLU A 176 13.07 -19.54 5.35
C GLU A 176 11.96 -19.89 4.35
N ALA A 177 11.05 -20.80 4.72
CA ALA A 177 9.90 -21.15 3.89
C ALA A 177 8.96 -19.95 3.65
N LEU A 178 8.71 -19.14 4.67
CA LEU A 178 7.89 -17.93 4.56
C LEU A 178 8.55 -16.86 3.69
N ILE A 179 9.88 -16.70 3.75
CA ILE A 179 10.61 -15.80 2.84
C ILE A 179 10.47 -16.26 1.39
N ARG A 180 10.62 -17.57 1.13
CA ARG A 180 10.39 -18.12 -0.22
C ARG A 180 8.95 -17.94 -0.68
N TYR A 181 7.97 -18.13 0.19
CA TYR A 181 6.56 -17.85 -0.08
C TYR A 181 6.35 -16.38 -0.47
N ILE A 182 6.86 -15.44 0.34
CA ILE A 182 6.77 -13.99 0.09
C ILE A 182 7.48 -13.62 -1.22
N ASN A 183 8.62 -14.23 -1.54
CA ASN A 183 9.33 -13.97 -2.79
C ASN A 183 8.63 -14.58 -4.01
N ASN A 184 7.82 -15.62 -3.80
CA ASN A 184 7.04 -16.29 -4.84
C ASN A 184 5.71 -15.59 -5.15
N TYR A 185 5.22 -14.66 -4.34
CA TYR A 185 3.97 -13.95 -4.60
C TYR A 185 4.12 -12.44 -4.47
N ASP A 186 3.07 -11.68 -4.77
CA ASP A 186 3.08 -10.25 -4.46
C ASP A 186 3.15 -10.08 -2.95
N PHE A 187 4.25 -9.49 -2.47
CA PHE A 187 4.37 -9.09 -1.07
C PHE A 187 3.66 -7.76 -0.89
N TYR A 188 2.60 -7.72 -0.09
CA TYR A 188 1.77 -6.55 0.07
C TYR A 188 1.59 -6.15 1.54
N GLY A 189 1.08 -4.92 1.73
CA GLY A 189 0.60 -4.46 3.02
C GLY A 189 -0.14 -3.14 2.91
N THR A 190 -0.74 -2.74 4.02
CA THR A 190 -1.59 -1.55 4.11
C THR A 190 -1.28 -0.75 5.36
N SER A 191 -1.62 0.53 5.35
CA SER A 191 -1.62 1.36 6.56
C SER A 191 -2.59 2.54 6.41
N GLY A 192 -3.21 2.94 7.51
CA GLY A 192 -4.20 4.02 7.51
C GLY A 192 -5.53 3.70 6.83
N ILE A 193 -5.74 2.49 6.31
CA ILE A 193 -7.05 2.06 5.81
C ILE A 193 -7.85 1.49 7.01
N SER A 194 -9.15 1.77 7.07
CA SER A 194 -9.97 1.30 8.19
C SER A 194 -10.26 -0.20 8.09
N GLU A 195 -10.36 -0.88 9.24
CA GLU A 195 -10.68 -2.30 9.32
C GLU A 195 -12.04 -2.62 8.69
N GLU A 196 -12.98 -1.67 8.73
CA GLU A 196 -14.29 -1.82 8.08
C GLU A 196 -14.19 -1.91 6.56
N VAL A 197 -13.19 -1.31 5.94
CA VAL A 197 -12.94 -1.46 4.51
C VAL A 197 -12.17 -2.76 4.24
N LEU A 198 -11.16 -3.06 5.06
CA LEU A 198 -10.31 -4.24 4.85
C LEU A 198 -11.08 -5.56 4.99
N LYS A 199 -12.08 -5.65 5.88
CA LYS A 199 -12.92 -6.85 6.05
C LYS A 199 -13.73 -7.25 4.82
N GLU A 200 -13.88 -6.36 3.84
CA GLU A 200 -14.61 -6.63 2.60
C GLU A 200 -13.77 -7.38 1.57
N PHE A 201 -12.47 -7.53 1.83
CA PHE A 201 -11.54 -8.25 0.98
C PHE A 201 -11.09 -9.55 1.65
N LEU A 202 -10.60 -10.48 0.84
CA LEU A 202 -10.03 -11.74 1.31
C LEU A 202 -8.50 -11.69 1.22
N PRO A 203 -7.75 -11.37 2.30
CA PRO A 203 -6.30 -11.28 2.25
C PRO A 203 -5.67 -12.52 1.61
N SER A 204 -4.74 -12.29 0.67
CA SER A 204 -4.08 -13.33 -0.14
C SER A 204 -5.03 -14.24 -0.94
N GLY A 205 -6.27 -13.81 -1.19
CA GLY A 205 -7.28 -14.58 -1.90
C GLY A 205 -6.90 -14.94 -3.36
N PHE A 206 -6.17 -14.06 -4.05
CA PHE A 206 -5.65 -14.36 -5.39
C PHE A 206 -4.51 -15.38 -5.36
N ILE A 207 -3.68 -15.37 -4.32
CA ILE A 207 -2.55 -16.29 -4.15
C ILE A 207 -3.05 -17.72 -3.89
N HIS A 208 -4.14 -17.84 -3.11
CA HIS A 208 -4.72 -19.11 -2.68
C HIS A 208 -6.10 -19.36 -3.33
N LEU A 209 -6.22 -19.12 -4.63
CA LEU A 209 -7.45 -19.41 -5.38
C LEU A 209 -7.88 -20.88 -5.16
N GLY A 210 -9.16 -21.07 -4.81
CA GLY A 210 -9.71 -22.40 -4.50
C GLY A 210 -9.11 -23.05 -3.26
N ASP A 211 -8.71 -22.25 -2.26
CA ASP A 211 -8.07 -22.69 -1.02
C ASP A 211 -6.78 -23.51 -1.23
N LYS A 212 -6.09 -23.27 -2.35
CA LYS A 212 -4.79 -23.89 -2.66
C LYS A 212 -3.82 -23.65 -1.51
N VAL A 213 -3.19 -24.70 -1.01
CA VAL A 213 -2.08 -24.60 -0.07
C VAL A 213 -0.77 -24.49 -0.85
N TRP A 214 0.07 -23.53 -0.52
CA TRP A 214 1.41 -23.44 -1.10
C TRP A 214 2.34 -24.40 -0.37
N VAL A 215 3.16 -25.12 -1.12
CA VAL A 215 4.15 -26.07 -0.60
C VAL A 215 5.52 -25.53 -0.94
N ASP A 216 6.37 -25.41 0.08
CA ASP A 216 7.72 -24.91 -0.10
C ASP A 216 8.54 -25.87 -0.98
N PRO A 217 9.17 -25.41 -2.08
CA PRO A 217 9.94 -26.30 -2.95
C PRO A 217 11.22 -26.84 -2.32
N GLU A 218 11.70 -26.23 -1.23
CA GLU A 218 12.97 -26.58 -0.57
C GLU A 218 12.79 -27.26 0.80
N SER A 219 11.56 -27.45 1.26
CA SER A 219 11.26 -28.11 2.53
C SER A 219 9.90 -28.82 2.50
N THR A 220 9.42 -29.27 3.67
CA THR A 220 8.07 -29.84 3.84
C THR A 220 7.07 -28.82 4.38
N GLU A 221 7.49 -27.57 4.57
CA GLU A 221 6.63 -26.52 5.06
C GLU A 221 5.52 -26.20 4.07
N THR A 222 4.34 -25.90 4.61
CA THR A 222 3.18 -25.49 3.81
C THR A 222 2.61 -24.19 4.33
N VAL A 223 2.07 -23.37 3.44
CA VAL A 223 1.49 -22.07 3.78
C VAL A 223 0.07 -22.05 3.25
N ASN A 224 -0.91 -21.98 4.15
CA ASN A 224 -2.30 -21.74 3.77
C ASN A 224 -2.58 -20.22 3.66
N ARG A 225 -3.77 -19.85 3.20
CA ARG A 225 -4.13 -18.44 2.98
C ARG A 225 -4.04 -17.56 4.22
N ALA A 226 -4.53 -18.04 5.36
CA ALA A 226 -4.56 -17.27 6.59
C ALA A 226 -3.14 -17.04 7.12
N GLU A 227 -2.32 -18.10 7.13
CA GLU A 227 -0.89 -18.02 7.48
C GLU A 227 -0.12 -17.10 6.53
N GLY A 228 -0.39 -17.20 5.22
CA GLY A 228 0.22 -16.34 4.23
C GLY A 228 -0.11 -14.88 4.48
N ALA A 229 -1.37 -14.55 4.75
CA ALA A 229 -1.79 -13.18 5.09
C ALA A 229 -1.15 -12.68 6.40
N GLU A 230 -1.08 -13.51 7.44
CA GLU A 230 -0.43 -13.18 8.71
C GLU A 230 1.08 -12.95 8.54
N ALA A 231 1.75 -13.78 7.74
CA ALA A 231 3.17 -13.63 7.42
C ALA A 231 3.43 -12.34 6.62
N MET A 232 2.58 -12.02 5.63
CA MET A 232 2.66 -10.78 4.87
C MET A 232 2.45 -9.56 5.77
N ALA A 233 1.48 -9.60 6.69
CA ALA A 233 1.24 -8.52 7.65
C ALA A 233 2.43 -8.34 8.61
N TRP A 234 2.94 -9.44 9.17
CA TRP A 234 4.07 -9.43 10.08
C TRP A 234 5.33 -8.89 9.39
N ALA A 235 5.74 -9.48 8.27
CA ALA A 235 6.86 -8.98 7.47
C ALA A 235 6.65 -7.52 7.03
N GLY A 236 5.43 -7.20 6.58
CA GLY A 236 5.04 -5.90 6.06
C GLY A 236 5.11 -4.76 7.07
N ARG A 237 5.12 -5.03 8.37
CA ARG A 237 5.19 -4.00 9.41
C ARG A 237 6.48 -3.17 9.32
N HIS A 238 7.60 -3.79 8.98
CA HIS A 238 8.87 -3.06 8.80
C HIS A 238 8.79 -2.16 7.57
N VAL A 239 8.30 -2.68 6.44
CA VAL A 239 8.06 -1.91 5.21
C VAL A 239 7.16 -0.71 5.48
N ALA A 240 6.02 -0.93 6.15
CA ALA A 240 5.10 0.14 6.53
C ALA A 240 5.78 1.20 7.42
N THR A 241 6.58 0.78 8.40
CA THR A 241 7.33 1.69 9.28
C THR A 241 8.29 2.58 8.49
N VAL A 242 9.00 2.03 7.49
CA VAL A 242 9.84 2.85 6.60
C VAL A 242 8.99 3.84 5.80
N ILE A 243 7.89 3.39 5.20
CA ILE A 243 6.99 4.26 4.43
C ILE A 243 6.45 5.41 5.29
N HIS A 244 6.19 5.15 6.58
CA HIS A 244 5.71 6.16 7.54
C HIS A 244 6.71 7.30 7.81
N THR A 245 8.00 7.11 7.53
CA THR A 245 8.99 8.20 7.61
C THR A 245 8.70 9.34 6.62
N LYS A 246 7.94 9.03 5.55
CA LYS A 246 7.54 9.98 4.51
C LYS A 246 6.05 10.25 4.47
N PHE A 247 5.21 9.23 4.70
CA PHE A 247 3.75 9.34 4.62
C PHE A 247 3.09 8.93 5.92
N SER A 248 2.58 9.91 6.67
CA SER A 248 1.90 9.64 7.94
C SER A 248 0.57 8.89 7.70
N PRO A 249 0.30 7.76 8.38
CA PRO A 249 -0.97 7.05 8.24
C PRO A 249 -2.17 7.82 8.82
N LYS A 250 -1.91 8.91 9.56
CA LYS A 250 -2.93 9.87 10.00
C LYS A 250 -3.43 10.77 8.86
N GLU A 251 -2.61 10.98 7.84
CA GLU A 251 -2.89 11.87 6.72
C GLU A 251 -3.13 11.12 5.42
N TYR A 252 -2.62 9.89 5.31
CA TYR A 252 -2.67 9.06 4.11
C TYR A 252 -3.28 7.69 4.39
N GLU A 253 -4.00 7.18 3.39
CA GLU A 253 -4.24 5.76 3.19
C GLU A 253 -3.11 5.23 2.32
N ILE A 254 -2.49 4.12 2.73
CA ILE A 254 -1.23 3.64 2.18
C ILE A 254 -1.42 2.17 1.80
N LEU A 255 -1.00 1.84 0.58
CA LEU A 255 -0.83 0.48 0.09
C LEU A 255 0.62 0.32 -0.37
N PHE A 256 1.17 -0.88 -0.22
CA PHE A 256 2.38 -1.23 -0.95
C PHE A 256 2.29 -2.63 -1.53
N ASN A 257 3.01 -2.85 -2.62
CA ASN A 257 3.30 -4.18 -3.12
C ASN A 257 4.71 -4.28 -3.71
N ARG A 258 5.36 -5.42 -3.52
CA ARG A 258 6.57 -5.84 -4.23
C ARG A 258 6.20 -7.04 -5.09
N SER A 259 6.40 -6.91 -6.40
CA SER A 259 6.22 -8.02 -7.33
C SER A 259 7.14 -9.18 -6.97
N PRO A 260 6.75 -10.44 -7.21
CA PRO A 260 7.69 -11.57 -7.11
C PRO A 260 8.81 -11.41 -8.14
N GLU A 261 9.99 -11.97 -7.85
CA GLU A 261 11.17 -11.79 -8.70
C GLU A 261 10.93 -12.18 -10.17
N ARG A 262 10.18 -13.27 -10.40
CA ARG A 262 9.81 -13.70 -11.77
C ARG A 262 9.05 -12.63 -12.56
N TRP A 263 8.38 -11.69 -11.89
CA TRP A 263 7.58 -10.62 -12.50
C TRP A 263 8.26 -9.25 -12.45
N LYS A 264 9.50 -9.13 -11.99
CA LYS A 264 10.22 -7.86 -11.98
C LYS A 264 10.95 -7.56 -13.28
N SER A 265 10.88 -6.30 -13.71
CA SER A 265 11.80 -5.77 -14.74
C SER A 265 13.16 -5.38 -14.17
N VAL A 266 13.25 -5.13 -12.86
CA VAL A 266 14.49 -4.82 -12.14
C VAL A 266 14.55 -5.71 -10.91
N ILE A 267 15.53 -6.61 -10.85
CA ILE A 267 15.68 -7.53 -9.69
C ILE A 267 16.57 -6.90 -8.62
N ASN A 268 17.65 -6.25 -9.04
CA ASN A 268 18.60 -5.53 -8.19
C ASN A 268 18.88 -4.15 -8.80
N PRO A 269 18.59 -3.04 -8.10
CA PRO A 269 18.08 -2.95 -6.73
C PRO A 269 16.64 -3.45 -6.59
N ASP A 270 16.28 -3.84 -5.37
CA ASP A 270 14.93 -4.29 -5.06
C ASP A 270 14.01 -3.08 -4.83
N HIS A 271 12.69 -3.27 -4.93
CA HIS A 271 11.72 -2.20 -4.83
C HIS A 271 10.31 -2.63 -4.45
N PHE A 272 9.61 -1.67 -3.84
CA PHE A 272 8.18 -1.71 -3.59
C PHE A 272 7.51 -0.57 -4.35
N HIS A 273 6.37 -0.89 -4.96
CA HIS A 273 5.38 0.10 -5.35
C HIS A 273 4.65 0.57 -4.09
N VAL A 274 4.62 1.88 -3.86
CA VAL A 274 3.98 2.51 -2.70
C VAL A 274 2.90 3.44 -3.24
N LEU A 275 1.64 3.12 -2.95
CA LEU A 275 0.49 3.88 -3.41
C LEU A 275 -0.08 4.63 -2.21
N VAL A 276 -0.20 5.95 -2.36
CA VAL A 276 -0.69 6.80 -1.26
C VAL A 276 -1.85 7.64 -1.74
N LYS A 277 -2.89 7.70 -0.91
CA LYS A 277 -4.04 8.58 -1.13
C LYS A 277 -4.20 9.45 0.09
N ARG A 278 -4.13 10.77 -0.09
CA ARG A 278 -4.36 11.69 1.02
C ARG A 278 -5.80 11.51 1.51
N ARG A 279 -5.98 11.38 2.82
CA ARG A 279 -7.30 11.41 3.42
C ARG A 279 -7.91 12.76 3.13
N THR A 280 -9.19 12.76 2.77
CA THR A 280 -9.99 13.98 2.76
C THR A 280 -10.14 14.40 4.22
N THR A 281 -9.17 15.13 4.76
CA THR A 281 -9.38 15.84 6.00
C THR A 281 -10.50 16.82 5.71
N GLU A 282 -11.62 16.76 6.43
CA GLU A 282 -12.45 17.94 6.56
C GLU A 282 -11.49 19.04 6.99
N ILE A 283 -11.16 19.94 6.07
CA ILE A 283 -10.53 21.19 6.42
C ILE A 283 -11.58 21.82 7.32
N ARG A 284 -11.42 21.70 8.64
CA ARG A 284 -12.00 22.65 9.58
C ARG A 284 -11.35 23.98 9.25
N THR A 285 -11.81 24.61 8.17
CA THR A 285 -11.81 26.04 8.02
C THR A 285 -12.68 26.50 9.17
N ALA A 286 -12.03 26.71 10.32
CA ALA A 286 -12.39 27.82 11.16
C ALA A 286 -12.19 29.07 10.29
N SER A 287 -13.16 29.34 9.41
CA SER A 287 -13.46 30.70 9.04
C SER A 287 -13.74 31.37 10.39
N LYS A 288 -12.75 32.09 10.89
CA LYS A 288 -13.02 33.24 11.72
C LYS A 288 -13.99 34.06 10.89
N ALA A 289 -15.28 33.90 11.17
CA ALA A 289 -16.27 34.89 10.85
C ALA A 289 -15.78 36.16 11.55
N GLU A 290 -15.03 36.98 10.81
CA GLU A 290 -14.88 38.38 11.14
C GLU A 290 -16.30 38.92 11.25
N LYS A 291 -16.74 39.13 12.50
CA LYS A 291 -17.98 39.84 12.78
C LYS A 291 -17.93 41.13 11.94
N PRO A 292 -18.99 41.45 11.18
CA PRO A 292 -19.02 42.70 10.44
C PRO A 292 -18.85 43.83 11.45
N ARG A 293 -17.75 44.55 11.30
CA ARG A 293 -17.39 45.71 12.11
C ARG A 293 -18.48 46.75 11.87
N ARG A 294 -19.39 46.91 12.83
CA ARG A 294 -20.44 47.95 12.81
C ARG A 294 -19.78 49.28 12.44
N ALA A 295 -20.14 49.82 11.28
CA ALA A 295 -19.77 51.16 10.88
C ALA A 295 -20.26 52.13 11.96
N ARG A 296 -19.32 52.76 12.65
CA ARG A 296 -19.59 53.89 13.54
C ARG A 296 -20.07 55.03 12.64
N GLN A 297 -21.34 55.42 12.78
CA GLN A 297 -21.83 56.67 12.21
C GLN A 297 -21.00 57.83 12.77
N SER A 298 -20.35 58.56 11.87
CA SER A 298 -19.69 59.83 12.18
C SER A 298 -20.76 60.94 12.23
N PRO A 299 -20.89 61.71 13.31
CA PRO A 299 -21.73 62.88 13.34
C PRO A 299 -20.84 64.11 13.17
N TYR A 300 -20.71 64.67 11.97
CA TYR A 300 -20.47 66.10 11.82
C TYR A 300 -20.92 66.58 10.44
N THR A 301 -22.05 67.28 10.44
CA THR A 301 -22.55 68.14 9.37
C THR A 301 -22.10 69.58 9.63
N ARG A 302 -21.46 70.22 8.64
CA ARG A 302 -21.64 71.64 8.24
C ARG A 302 -20.80 71.88 6.98
N SER A 303 -21.39 71.94 5.78
CA SER A 303 -22.11 73.08 5.18
C SER A 303 -21.25 74.32 4.99
N THR A 304 -20.87 74.60 3.74
CA THR A 304 -21.10 75.90 3.09
C THR A 304 -21.30 75.72 1.58
N ARG A 305 -22.36 76.39 1.10
CA ARG A 305 -22.75 76.65 -0.31
C ARG A 305 -21.64 77.37 -1.07
N SER A 306 -21.50 77.18 -2.39
CA SER A 306 -22.03 78.06 -3.47
C SER A 306 -20.96 78.01 -4.58
N ALA A 307 -21.16 78.03 -5.90
CA ALA A 307 -22.27 78.08 -6.84
C ALA A 307 -21.68 77.71 -8.23
N ALA A 308 -22.54 77.29 -9.17
CA ALA A 308 -22.50 77.53 -10.63
C ALA A 308 -21.20 77.21 -11.41
N GLN A 309 -21.17 76.55 -12.57
CA GLN A 309 -22.05 76.69 -13.74
C GLN A 309 -21.56 75.73 -14.87
N LYS A 310 -22.51 75.24 -15.69
CA LYS A 310 -22.44 74.90 -17.15
C LYS A 310 -21.55 73.74 -17.64
N GLU A 311 -22.14 72.69 -18.26
CA GLU A 311 -22.30 72.47 -19.74
C GLU A 311 -20.94 72.35 -20.47
N LYS A 312 -20.61 71.40 -21.35
CA LYS A 312 -21.27 70.33 -22.15
C LYS A 312 -20.12 69.43 -22.71
N PRO A 313 -20.40 68.25 -23.31
CA PRO A 313 -19.41 67.36 -23.89
C PRO A 313 -19.26 67.56 -25.41
N GLU A 314 -18.06 67.33 -25.95
CA GLU A 314 -17.65 67.04 -27.35
C GLU A 314 -16.11 67.14 -27.36
N SER A 315 -15.29 66.49 -28.17
CA SER A 315 -15.41 65.68 -29.37
C SER A 315 -14.01 65.11 -29.66
N LYS A 316 -13.97 63.92 -30.27
CA LYS A 316 -12.94 63.32 -31.13
C LYS A 316 -11.64 64.10 -31.40
N LEU A 317 -10.51 63.42 -31.18
CA LEU A 317 -9.50 63.07 -32.19
C LEU A 317 -8.68 61.88 -31.68
#